data_AF-G9MAQ9-F1
#
_entry.id   AF-G9MAQ9-F1
#
_cell.length_a   1.000
_cell.length_b   1.000
_cell.length_c   1.000
_cell.angle_alpha   90.00
_cell.angle_beta   90.00
_cell.angle_gamma   90.00
#
_symmetry.space_group_name_H-M   'P 1'
#
loop_
_entity.id
_entity.type
_entity.pdbx_description
1 polymer ?
#
loop_
_entity_poly.entity_id
_entity_poly.type
_entity_poly.pdbx_seq_one_letter_code
_entity_poly.pdbx_strand_id
1 'polypeptide(L)'
;STGRPKGVVVTHRDREAFLTALPLEPGERLLAVTTLSFDISVLELLGTLRAGGTIVLASPEQVRDPLLLAGLPLEPGERLLAVTTLSFDISVLELLGTLRAGGTIVLASPEQVRDPLLLAGLLESERITAMQATPSLWAALLEASDVDLSGVRALVGGEALPVPLARALHERAAAVVNLYGPTEVTVWATAEEVGADWDGSIGRPLPGTTAHVLDEWLEPVPPGVAGELYLGGAQVTRGYHGRPALTASRFVADPYGPGRL
;
A
#
# COMPACT_ATOMS: atom_id res chain seq x y z
N SER A 1 32.56 2.57 1.78
CA SER A 1 31.72 3.69 1.30
C SER A 1 31.81 4.83 2.30
N THR A 2 31.86 6.10 1.87
CA THR A 2 32.13 7.28 2.73
C THR A 2 30.93 7.74 3.56
N GLY A 3 29.82 6.98 3.61
CA GLY A 3 28.62 7.28 4.40
C GLY A 3 27.77 8.46 3.89
N ARG A 4 28.23 9.18 2.86
CA ARG A 4 27.47 10.25 2.21
C ARG A 4 26.75 9.72 0.96
N PRO A 5 25.44 10.02 0.78
CA PRO A 5 24.72 9.69 -0.45
C PRO A 5 25.44 10.29 -1.66
N LYS A 6 25.75 9.46 -2.66
CA LYS A 6 26.49 9.89 -3.85
C LYS A 6 25.60 10.56 -4.92
N GLY A 7 24.27 10.59 -4.71
CA GLY A 7 23.32 11.20 -5.65
C GLY A 7 23.23 10.49 -7.00
N VAL A 8 23.63 9.22 -7.08
CA VAL A 8 23.60 8.43 -8.32
C VAL A 8 22.20 7.87 -8.53
N VAL A 9 21.66 8.08 -9.74
CA VAL A 9 20.38 7.50 -10.15
C VAL A 9 20.60 6.02 -10.48
N VAL A 10 19.80 5.15 -9.87
CA VAL A 10 19.73 3.72 -10.20
C VAL A 10 18.46 3.49 -11.01
N THR A 11 18.59 3.00 -12.24
CA THR A 11 17.44 2.75 -13.10
C THR A 11 16.87 1.34 -12.90
N HIS A 12 15.66 1.09 -13.39
CA HIS A 12 15.08 -0.27 -13.40
C HIS A 12 15.96 -1.27 -14.15
N ARG A 13 16.58 -0.85 -15.26
CA ARG A 13 17.50 -1.70 -16.05
C ARG A 13 18.72 -2.10 -15.23
N ASP A 14 19.29 -1.18 -14.45
CA ASP A 14 20.46 -1.46 -13.61
C ASP A 14 20.12 -2.50 -12.54
N ARG A 15 18.92 -2.40 -11.95
CA ARG A 15 18.40 -3.38 -10.98
C ARG A 15 18.18 -4.74 -11.60
N GLU A 16 17.53 -4.81 -12.76
CA GLU A 16 17.28 -6.07 -13.46
C GLU A 16 18.57 -6.80 -13.84
N ALA A 17 19.55 -6.05 -14.36
CA ALA A 17 20.87 -6.58 -14.71
C ALA A 17 21.60 -7.13 -13.48
N PHE A 18 21.56 -6.39 -12.35
CA PHE A 18 22.14 -6.84 -11.09
C PHE A 18 21.46 -8.11 -10.55
N LEU A 19 20.13 -8.15 -10.52
CA LEU A 19 19.37 -9.31 -10.03
C LEU A 19 19.57 -10.54 -10.91
N THR A 20 19.78 -10.37 -12.21
CA THR A 20 20.06 -11.46 -13.15
C THR A 20 21.48 -12.03 -12.98
N ALA A 21 22.43 -11.20 -12.52
CA ALA A 21 23.82 -11.62 -12.32
C ALA A 21 24.05 -12.41 -11.02
N LEU A 22 23.05 -12.51 -10.14
CA LEU A 22 23.18 -13.15 -8.83
C LEU A 22 22.59 -14.57 -8.86
N PRO A 23 23.31 -15.57 -8.30
CA PRO A 23 22.89 -16.97 -8.32
C PRO A 23 21.94 -17.25 -7.15
N LEU A 24 20.75 -16.63 -7.17
CA LEU A 24 19.70 -16.99 -6.22
C LEU A 24 18.91 -18.17 -6.77
N GLU A 25 18.73 -19.18 -5.93
CA GLU A 25 18.08 -20.42 -6.29
C GLU A 25 16.66 -20.52 -5.68
N PRO A 26 15.73 -21.24 -6.34
CA PRO A 26 14.42 -21.51 -5.76
C PRO A 26 14.51 -22.17 -4.38
N GLY A 27 13.66 -21.72 -3.45
CA GLY A 27 13.59 -22.25 -2.09
C GLY A 27 14.61 -21.68 -1.09
N GLU A 28 15.50 -20.78 -1.50
CA GLU A 28 16.39 -20.09 -0.58
C GLU A 28 15.61 -19.21 0.41
N ARG A 29 16.10 -19.14 1.65
CA ARG A 29 15.51 -18.33 2.73
C ARG A 29 16.48 -17.21 3.08
N LEU A 30 16.15 -15.98 2.71
CA LEU A 30 17.05 -14.85 2.87
C LEU A 30 16.53 -13.90 3.94
N LEU A 31 17.37 -13.62 4.94
CA LEU A 31 17.06 -12.67 6.00
C LEU A 31 17.23 -11.24 5.48
N ALA A 32 16.14 -10.51 5.26
CA ALA A 32 16.19 -9.09 4.94
C ALA A 32 16.45 -8.28 6.21
N VAL A 33 17.66 -7.73 6.30
CA VAL A 33 18.13 -6.89 7.40
C VAL A 33 18.38 -5.45 6.94
N THR A 34 18.35 -5.21 5.63
CA THR A 34 18.74 -3.94 5.04
C THR A 34 17.53 -3.01 4.95
N THR A 35 17.73 -1.76 5.35
CA THR A 35 16.70 -0.72 5.19
C THR A 35 16.34 -0.56 3.72
N LEU A 36 15.06 -0.30 3.41
CA LEU A 36 14.59 -0.07 2.04
C LEU A 36 15.25 1.13 1.34
N SER A 37 15.87 2.02 2.11
CA SER A 37 16.62 3.16 1.59
C SER A 37 18.01 2.80 1.06
N PHE A 38 18.40 1.53 1.15
CA PHE A 38 19.72 1.05 0.76
C PHE A 38 19.60 -0.02 -0.35
N ASP A 39 20.47 0.05 -1.35
CA ASP A 39 20.36 -0.72 -2.60
C ASP A 39 20.40 -2.25 -2.40
N ILE A 40 21.08 -2.75 -1.37
CA ILE A 40 21.06 -4.19 -1.03
C ILE A 40 19.65 -4.69 -0.71
N SER A 41 18.71 -3.84 -0.26
CA SER A 41 17.31 -4.29 -0.04
C SER A 41 16.65 -4.79 -1.33
N VAL A 42 17.13 -4.34 -2.50
CA VAL A 42 16.65 -4.82 -3.81
C VAL A 42 17.02 -6.30 -4.00
N LEU A 43 18.23 -6.68 -3.61
CA LEU A 43 18.64 -8.09 -3.61
C LEU A 43 17.80 -8.89 -2.62
N GLU A 44 17.78 -8.43 -1.36
CA GLU A 44 17.15 -9.19 -0.28
C GLU A 44 15.66 -9.43 -0.53
N LEU A 45 14.99 -8.47 -1.18
CA LEU A 45 13.56 -8.54 -1.46
C LEU A 45 13.28 -9.05 -2.87
N LEU A 46 13.63 -8.27 -3.90
CA LEU A 46 13.24 -8.57 -5.28
C LEU A 46 14.05 -9.73 -5.85
N GLY A 47 15.30 -9.91 -5.45
CA GLY A 47 16.09 -11.07 -5.84
C GLY A 47 15.49 -12.36 -5.29
N THR A 48 15.22 -12.39 -3.99
CA THR A 48 14.62 -13.56 -3.31
C THR A 48 13.26 -13.90 -3.90
N LEU A 49 12.38 -12.92 -4.10
CA LEU A 49 11.07 -13.16 -4.71
C LEU A 49 11.17 -13.62 -6.17
N ARG A 50 12.05 -13.02 -6.98
CA ARG A 50 12.28 -13.42 -8.38
C ARG A 50 12.74 -14.87 -8.49
N ALA A 51 13.56 -15.34 -7.56
CA ALA A 51 14.06 -16.71 -7.55
C ALA A 51 13.02 -17.74 -7.05
N GLY A 52 11.88 -17.30 -6.49
CA GLY A 52 10.93 -18.18 -5.80
C GLY A 52 11.41 -18.60 -4.40
N GLY A 53 12.24 -17.76 -3.77
CA GLY A 53 12.70 -17.92 -2.39
C GLY A 53 11.73 -17.33 -1.36
N THR A 54 12.03 -17.55 -0.08
CA THR A 54 11.32 -16.97 1.06
C THR A 54 12.12 -15.82 1.65
N ILE A 55 11.49 -14.65 1.82
CA ILE A 55 12.08 -13.57 2.60
C ILE A 55 11.78 -13.81 4.08
N VAL A 56 12.81 -13.86 4.91
CA VAL A 56 12.69 -13.79 6.37
C VAL A 56 12.98 -12.35 6.76
N LEU A 57 12.14 -11.72 7.56
CA LEU A 57 12.42 -10.35 7.98
C LEU A 57 13.03 -10.32 9.36
N ALA A 58 14.04 -9.47 9.49
CA ALA A 58 14.48 -9.04 10.79
C ALA A 58 13.44 -8.05 11.38
N SER A 59 13.17 -8.21 12.67
CA SER A 59 12.24 -7.36 13.44
C SER A 59 12.63 -5.87 13.38
N PRO A 60 11.70 -4.94 13.67
CA PRO A 60 12.01 -3.51 13.73
C PRO A 60 13.15 -3.14 14.70
N GLU A 61 13.33 -3.93 15.77
CA GLU A 61 14.44 -3.78 16.71
C GLU A 61 15.78 -4.21 16.10
N GLN A 62 15.75 -5.18 15.19
CA GLN A 62 16.90 -5.68 14.44
C GLN A 62 17.21 -4.83 13.20
N VAL A 63 16.22 -4.14 12.62
CA VAL A 63 16.35 -3.25 11.45
C VAL A 63 15.83 -1.88 11.85
N ARG A 64 16.70 -1.03 12.39
CA ARG A 64 16.32 0.25 13.00
C ARG A 64 15.59 1.18 12.01
N ASP A 65 14.27 1.06 12.09
CA ASP A 65 13.15 1.97 11.82
C ASP A 65 12.64 2.22 10.38
N PRO A 66 11.54 1.53 9.98
CA PRO A 66 10.67 1.93 8.88
C PRO A 66 9.28 2.37 9.39
N LEU A 67 9.15 3.60 9.90
CA LEU A 67 7.90 4.15 10.48
C LEU A 67 6.69 4.23 9.53
N LEU A 68 6.84 3.98 8.24
CA LEU A 68 5.79 4.29 7.27
C LEU A 68 4.67 3.22 7.22
N LEU A 69 4.95 2.00 7.70
CA LEU A 69 4.05 0.86 7.58
C LEU A 69 3.39 0.45 8.92
N ALA A 70 3.60 1.23 9.99
CA ALA A 70 3.19 0.87 11.35
C ALA A 70 1.68 0.98 11.62
N GLY A 71 0.97 1.79 10.83
CA GLY A 71 -0.46 2.01 10.97
C GLY A 71 -1.34 1.29 9.95
N LEU A 72 -0.76 0.47 9.07
CA LEU A 72 -1.50 -0.24 8.04
C LEU A 72 -2.13 -1.50 8.63
N PRO A 73 -3.36 -1.87 8.21
CA PRO A 73 -4.11 -2.93 8.85
C PRO A 73 -3.66 -4.29 8.31
N LEU A 74 -2.48 -4.75 8.71
CA LEU A 74 -1.95 -6.08 8.37
C LEU A 74 -1.55 -6.82 9.65
N GLU A 75 -1.83 -8.12 9.68
CA GLU A 75 -1.65 -8.98 10.84
C GLU A 75 -0.57 -10.05 10.60
N PRO A 76 0.13 -10.51 11.65
CA PRO A 76 1.08 -11.61 11.53
C PRO A 76 0.42 -12.89 11.01
N GLY A 77 1.12 -13.58 10.10
CA GLY A 77 0.64 -14.84 9.51
C GLY A 77 -0.38 -14.69 8.38
N GLU A 78 -0.74 -13.46 8.00
CA GLU A 78 -1.58 -13.22 6.83
C GLU A 78 -0.94 -13.70 5.54
N ARG A 79 -1.77 -14.17 4.61
CA ARG A 79 -1.40 -14.49 3.22
C ARG A 79 -2.05 -13.45 2.33
N LEU A 80 -1.27 -12.44 1.94
CA LEU A 80 -1.76 -11.34 1.12
C LEU A 80 -1.58 -11.67 -0.36
N LEU A 81 -2.67 -11.54 -1.12
CA LEU A 81 -2.64 -11.65 -2.58
C LEU A 81 -2.27 -10.30 -3.20
N ALA A 82 -1.09 -10.25 -3.80
CA ALA A 82 -0.57 -9.06 -4.48
C ALA A 82 -1.00 -9.07 -5.94
N VAL A 83 -1.85 -8.10 -6.30
CA VAL A 83 -2.44 -7.94 -7.64
C VAL A 83 -2.03 -6.62 -8.29
N THR A 84 -1.40 -5.72 -7.53
CA THR A 84 -1.07 -4.38 -8.00
C THR A 84 0.28 -4.36 -8.72
N THR A 85 0.32 -3.66 -9.86
CA THR A 85 1.56 -3.34 -10.56
C THR A 85 2.55 -2.55 -9.69
N LEU A 86 3.84 -2.86 -9.79
CA LEU A 86 4.90 -2.11 -9.10
C LEU A 86 4.98 -0.63 -9.49
N SER A 87 4.34 -0.24 -10.60
CA SER A 87 4.25 1.16 -11.03
C SER A 87 3.18 1.95 -10.28
N PHE A 88 2.34 1.30 -9.48
CA PHE A 88 1.36 1.93 -8.61
C PHE A 88 1.82 1.79 -7.16
N ASP A 89 1.80 2.90 -6.43
CA ASP A 89 2.36 3.02 -5.08
C ASP A 89 1.69 2.11 -4.05
N ILE A 90 0.42 1.75 -4.24
CA ILE A 90 -0.30 0.83 -3.34
C ILE A 90 0.32 -0.59 -3.28
N SER A 91 1.16 -0.96 -4.27
CA SER A 91 1.97 -2.19 -4.23
C SER A 91 2.97 -2.21 -3.06
N VAL A 92 3.32 -1.04 -2.51
CA VAL A 92 4.18 -0.92 -1.32
C VAL A 92 3.53 -1.59 -0.10
N LEU A 93 2.21 -1.47 0.08
CA LEU A 93 1.50 -2.17 1.14
C LEU A 93 1.58 -3.69 0.93
N GLU A 94 1.25 -4.13 -0.29
CA GLU A 94 1.16 -5.56 -0.64
C GLU A 94 2.49 -6.28 -0.40
N LEU A 95 3.60 -5.61 -0.71
CA LEU A 95 4.92 -6.20 -0.55
C LEU A 95 5.49 -5.91 0.84
N LEU A 96 5.73 -4.63 1.14
CA LEU A 96 6.52 -4.26 2.31
C LEU A 96 5.69 -4.29 3.59
N GLY A 97 4.41 -3.95 3.51
CA GLY A 97 3.48 -4.06 4.63
C GLY A 97 3.31 -5.52 5.07
N THR A 98 3.01 -6.41 4.12
CA THR A 98 2.82 -7.85 4.36
C THR A 98 4.06 -8.44 4.97
N LEU A 99 5.21 -8.13 4.38
CA LEU A 99 6.49 -8.51 4.92
C LEU A 99 6.58 -8.00 6.36
N ARG A 100 6.55 -6.70 6.62
CA ARG A 100 6.73 -6.13 7.97
C ARG A 100 5.87 -6.82 9.04
N ALA A 101 4.64 -7.21 8.72
CA ALA A 101 3.74 -7.90 9.63
C ALA A 101 4.15 -9.36 9.95
N GLY A 102 5.05 -9.96 9.16
CA GLY A 102 5.42 -11.37 9.21
C GLY A 102 4.51 -12.25 8.36
N GLY A 103 3.85 -11.68 7.34
CA GLY A 103 2.96 -12.37 6.43
C GLY A 103 3.67 -13.03 5.24
N THR A 104 2.89 -13.72 4.43
CA THR A 104 3.28 -14.31 3.14
C THR A 104 2.69 -13.50 2.00
N ILE A 105 3.50 -13.18 1.00
CA ILE A 105 3.02 -12.58 -0.26
C ILE A 105 2.75 -13.71 -1.26
N VAL A 106 1.56 -13.71 -1.85
CA VAL A 106 1.22 -14.52 -3.02
C VAL A 106 1.13 -13.57 -4.21
N LEU A 107 1.97 -13.78 -5.22
CA LEU A 107 2.02 -12.92 -6.41
C LEU A 107 1.05 -13.44 -7.47
N ALA A 108 0.05 -12.63 -7.85
CA ALA A 108 -0.80 -12.94 -8.99
C ALA A 108 -0.08 -12.61 -10.31
N SER A 109 -0.21 -13.48 -11.30
CA SER A 109 0.26 -13.19 -12.66
C SER A 109 -0.63 -12.13 -13.33
N PRO A 110 -0.12 -11.39 -14.35
CA PRO A 110 -0.94 -10.45 -15.11
C PRO A 110 -2.17 -11.08 -15.78
N GLU A 111 -2.12 -12.37 -16.11
CA GLU A 111 -3.25 -13.13 -16.64
C GLU A 111 -4.29 -13.39 -15.54
N GLN A 112 -3.84 -13.80 -14.35
CA GLN A 112 -4.73 -14.03 -13.20
C GLN A 112 -5.42 -12.74 -12.74
N VAL A 113 -4.74 -11.60 -12.74
CA VAL A 113 -5.35 -10.31 -12.37
C VAL A 113 -6.41 -9.85 -13.39
N ARG A 114 -6.26 -10.19 -14.67
CA ARG A 114 -7.20 -9.80 -15.74
C ARG A 114 -8.40 -10.72 -15.88
N ASP A 115 -8.31 -11.94 -15.35
CA ASP A 115 -9.36 -12.94 -15.40
C ASP A 115 -9.90 -13.21 -13.99
N PRO A 116 -11.07 -12.64 -13.63
CA PRO A 116 -11.68 -12.81 -12.32
C PRO A 116 -11.86 -14.27 -11.87
N LEU A 117 -12.08 -15.21 -12.80
CA LEU A 117 -12.24 -16.63 -12.46
C LEU A 117 -10.90 -17.26 -12.07
N LEU A 118 -9.81 -16.91 -12.76
CA LEU A 118 -8.47 -17.34 -12.37
C LEU A 118 -8.05 -16.71 -11.04
N LEU A 119 -8.40 -15.45 -10.81
CA LEU A 119 -8.15 -14.77 -9.54
C LEU A 119 -8.90 -15.44 -8.38
N ALA A 120 -10.17 -15.78 -8.57
CA ALA A 120 -10.97 -16.53 -7.61
C ALA A 120 -10.33 -17.88 -7.27
N GLY A 121 -9.92 -18.65 -8.28
CA GLY A 121 -9.22 -19.92 -8.06
C GLY A 121 -7.91 -19.76 -7.30
N LEU A 122 -7.20 -18.65 -7.50
CA LEU A 122 -5.98 -18.33 -6.75
C LEU A 122 -6.28 -17.99 -5.28
N LEU A 123 -7.33 -17.21 -5.01
CA LEU A 123 -7.78 -16.89 -3.64
C LEU A 123 -8.02 -18.16 -2.82
N GLU A 124 -8.71 -19.15 -3.41
CA GLU A 124 -9.04 -20.42 -2.75
C GLU A 124 -7.82 -21.34 -2.61
N SER A 125 -7.12 -21.61 -3.71
CA SER A 125 -6.01 -22.57 -3.74
C SER A 125 -4.85 -22.17 -2.83
N GLU A 126 -4.58 -20.86 -2.73
CA GLU A 126 -3.53 -20.32 -1.88
C GLU A 126 -4.02 -19.93 -0.49
N ARG A 127 -5.30 -20.13 -0.15
CA ARG A 127 -5.90 -19.79 1.15
C ARG A 127 -5.56 -18.36 1.58
N ILE A 128 -5.87 -17.42 0.69
CA ILE A 128 -5.61 -16.00 0.91
C ILE A 128 -6.43 -15.50 2.10
N THR A 129 -5.84 -14.59 2.89
CA THR A 129 -6.49 -13.98 4.06
C THR A 129 -6.64 -12.47 3.94
N ALA A 130 -5.93 -11.85 2.99
CA ALA A 130 -6.09 -10.43 2.68
C ALA A 130 -5.84 -10.18 1.19
N MET A 131 -6.58 -9.25 0.60
CA MET A 131 -6.31 -8.74 -0.74
C MET A 131 -6.55 -7.25 -0.75
N GLN A 132 -5.65 -6.51 -1.41
CA GLN A 132 -5.87 -5.11 -1.74
C GLN A 132 -6.24 -5.01 -3.21
N ALA A 133 -7.28 -4.26 -3.53
CA ALA A 133 -7.67 -4.01 -4.91
C ALA A 133 -8.52 -2.74 -5.04
N THR A 134 -8.63 -2.23 -6.26
CA THR A 134 -9.56 -1.14 -6.56
C THR A 134 -11.01 -1.63 -6.50
N PRO A 135 -11.98 -0.74 -6.24
CA PRO A 135 -13.41 -1.04 -6.38
C PRO A 135 -13.74 -1.76 -7.68
N SER A 136 -13.17 -1.33 -8.81
CA SER A 136 -13.40 -1.98 -10.11
C SER A 136 -13.00 -3.46 -10.15
N LEU A 137 -11.86 -3.84 -9.57
CA LEU A 137 -11.43 -5.24 -9.55
C LEU A 137 -12.26 -6.09 -8.58
N TRP A 138 -12.62 -5.54 -7.41
CA TRP A 138 -13.54 -6.20 -6.49
C TRP A 138 -14.91 -6.45 -7.11
N ALA A 139 -15.46 -5.47 -7.83
CA ALA A 139 -16.73 -5.62 -8.53
C ALA A 139 -16.66 -6.73 -9.58
N ALA A 140 -15.60 -6.74 -10.40
CA ALA A 140 -15.40 -7.79 -11.41
C ALA A 140 -15.28 -9.20 -10.78
N LEU A 141 -14.61 -9.32 -9.64
CA LEU A 141 -14.48 -10.58 -8.91
C LEU A 141 -15.83 -11.09 -8.38
N LEU A 142 -16.62 -10.21 -7.75
CA LEU A 142 -17.93 -10.56 -7.20
C LEU A 142 -18.98 -10.85 -8.28
N GLU A 143 -18.88 -10.20 -9.45
CA GLU A 143 -19.77 -10.45 -10.58
C GLU A 143 -19.48 -11.80 -11.25
N ALA A 144 -18.19 -12.15 -11.39
CA ALA A 144 -17.78 -13.34 -12.12
C ALA A 144 -17.77 -14.61 -11.27
N SER A 145 -17.70 -14.52 -9.93
CA SER A 145 -17.51 -15.67 -9.05
C SER A 145 -18.24 -15.56 -7.71
N ASP A 146 -18.60 -16.73 -7.16
CA ASP A 146 -19.08 -16.89 -5.78
C ASP A 146 -17.95 -17.33 -4.84
N VAL A 147 -16.73 -16.81 -5.06
CA VAL A 147 -15.57 -17.13 -4.22
C VAL A 147 -15.85 -16.84 -2.75
N ASP A 148 -15.46 -17.76 -1.87
CA ASP A 148 -15.61 -17.58 -0.43
C ASP A 148 -14.61 -16.54 0.09
N LEU A 149 -15.11 -15.37 0.47
CA LEU A 149 -14.34 -14.28 1.05
C LEU A 149 -14.44 -14.24 2.58
N SER A 150 -15.14 -15.18 3.23
CA SER A 150 -15.43 -15.10 4.67
C SER A 150 -14.19 -15.11 5.57
N GLY A 151 -13.05 -15.58 5.05
CA GLY A 151 -11.73 -15.51 5.69
C GLY A 151 -10.80 -14.43 5.11
N VAL A 152 -11.27 -13.61 4.18
CA VAL A 152 -10.49 -12.60 3.45
C VAL A 152 -10.83 -11.21 3.95
N ARG A 153 -9.81 -10.45 4.37
CA ARG A 153 -9.90 -9.02 4.61
C ARG A 153 -9.76 -8.27 3.29
N ALA A 154 -10.81 -7.57 2.89
CA ALA A 154 -10.85 -6.78 1.67
C ALA A 154 -10.35 -5.35 1.93
N LEU A 155 -9.15 -5.04 1.43
CA LEU A 155 -8.60 -3.69 1.43
C LEU A 155 -8.99 -3.01 0.11
N VAL A 156 -9.70 -1.90 0.19
CA VAL A 156 -10.32 -1.26 -0.98
C VAL A 156 -9.83 0.18 -1.08
N GLY A 157 -9.30 0.58 -2.23
CA GLY A 157 -8.86 1.97 -2.41
C GLY A 157 -8.41 2.29 -3.84
N GLY A 158 -8.02 3.54 -4.06
CA GLY A 158 -7.54 4.04 -5.36
C GLY A 158 -8.67 4.54 -6.28
N GLU A 159 -9.92 4.23 -5.96
CA GLU A 159 -11.13 4.81 -6.56
C GLU A 159 -12.16 5.06 -5.45
N ALA A 160 -13.19 5.86 -5.73
CA ALA A 160 -14.31 5.99 -4.81
C ALA A 160 -15.05 4.64 -4.69
N LEU A 161 -15.15 4.10 -3.47
CA LEU A 161 -15.86 2.86 -3.20
C LEU A 161 -17.39 3.08 -3.24
N PRO A 162 -18.14 2.48 -4.19
CA PRO A 162 -19.59 2.62 -4.23
C PRO A 162 -20.25 1.91 -3.05
N VAL A 163 -21.22 2.57 -2.38
CA VAL A 163 -21.97 2.00 -1.25
C VAL A 163 -22.57 0.61 -1.55
N PRO A 164 -23.16 0.32 -2.73
CA PRO A 164 -23.65 -1.03 -3.04
C PRO A 164 -22.55 -2.09 -3.05
N LEU A 165 -21.35 -1.77 -3.58
CA LEU A 165 -20.21 -2.67 -3.58
C LEU A 165 -19.65 -2.87 -2.17
N ALA A 166 -19.56 -1.79 -1.38
CA ALA A 166 -19.13 -1.84 0.01
C ALA A 166 -20.00 -2.79 0.84
N ARG A 167 -21.33 -2.72 0.68
CA ARG A 167 -22.29 -3.62 1.33
C ARG A 167 -22.12 -5.07 0.89
N ALA A 168 -22.00 -5.31 -0.42
CA ALA A 168 -21.80 -6.66 -0.94
C ALA A 168 -20.50 -7.30 -0.43
N LEU A 169 -19.42 -6.51 -0.33
CA LEU A 169 -18.17 -6.96 0.29
C LEU A 169 -18.35 -7.18 1.79
N HIS A 170 -19.01 -6.29 2.52
CA HIS A 170 -19.23 -6.42 3.97
C HIS A 170 -20.01 -7.69 4.33
N GLU A 171 -20.97 -8.10 3.48
CA GLU A 171 -21.75 -9.33 3.67
C GLU A 171 -20.95 -10.62 3.37
N ARG A 172 -19.91 -10.54 2.53
CA ARG A 172 -19.16 -11.71 2.02
C ARG A 172 -17.76 -11.86 2.61
N ALA A 173 -17.11 -10.77 2.97
CA ALA A 173 -15.71 -10.71 3.40
C ALA A 173 -15.57 -10.79 4.93
N ALA A 174 -14.40 -11.21 5.41
CA ALA A 174 -14.10 -11.22 6.86
C ALA A 174 -14.13 -9.81 7.47
N ALA A 175 -13.61 -8.85 6.72
CA ALA A 175 -13.65 -7.42 7.03
C ALA A 175 -13.45 -6.64 5.73
N VAL A 176 -13.91 -5.39 5.70
CA VAL A 176 -13.71 -4.49 4.57
C VAL A 176 -13.14 -3.19 5.10
N VAL A 177 -12.01 -2.75 4.55
CA VAL A 177 -11.37 -1.49 4.93
C VAL A 177 -11.30 -0.60 3.70
N ASN A 178 -12.00 0.54 3.74
CA ASN A 178 -11.87 1.60 2.76
C ASN A 178 -10.60 2.41 3.07
N LEU A 179 -9.74 2.56 2.08
CA LEU A 179 -8.44 3.22 2.17
C LEU A 179 -8.40 4.38 1.18
N TYR A 180 -7.93 5.53 1.65
CA TYR A 180 -7.79 6.71 0.81
C TYR A 180 -6.46 7.38 1.07
N GLY A 181 -5.80 7.81 -0.01
CA GLY A 181 -4.56 8.55 0.05
C GLY A 181 -4.07 8.87 -1.36
N PRO A 182 -3.62 10.10 -1.62
CA PRO A 182 -2.89 10.40 -2.84
C PRO A 182 -1.43 9.94 -2.70
N THR A 183 -0.76 9.72 -3.84
CA THR A 183 0.68 9.37 -3.87
C THR A 183 1.55 10.40 -3.16
N GLU A 184 1.14 11.67 -3.18
CA GLU A 184 1.79 12.80 -2.54
C GLU A 184 1.87 12.67 -1.00
N VAL A 185 1.04 11.82 -0.40
CA VAL A 185 1.00 11.51 1.05
C VAL A 185 1.28 10.02 1.30
N THR A 186 1.98 9.38 0.36
CA THR A 186 2.51 8.03 0.46
C THR A 186 1.45 6.95 0.71
N VAL A 187 0.86 6.48 -0.39
CA VAL A 187 -0.05 5.32 -0.43
C VAL A 187 -1.41 5.59 0.19
N TRP A 188 -1.55 5.48 1.52
CA TRP A 188 -2.83 5.66 2.22
C TRP A 188 -2.65 6.67 3.34
N ALA A 189 -3.52 7.67 3.39
CA ALA A 189 -3.54 8.73 4.39
C ALA A 189 -4.64 8.53 5.44
N THR A 190 -5.77 7.95 5.03
CA THR A 190 -6.92 7.66 5.88
C THR A 190 -7.42 6.23 5.68
N ALA A 191 -8.08 5.70 6.71
CA ALA A 191 -8.70 4.38 6.66
C ALA A 191 -10.03 4.37 7.44
N GLU A 192 -10.96 3.54 6.98
CA GLU A 192 -12.20 3.22 7.67
C GLU A 192 -12.57 1.76 7.51
N GLU A 193 -12.97 1.11 8.59
CA GLU A 193 -13.64 -0.17 8.50
C GLU A 193 -15.10 0.03 8.07
N VAL A 194 -15.49 -0.61 6.97
CA VAL A 194 -16.84 -0.51 6.41
C VAL A 194 -17.78 -1.36 7.26
N GLY A 195 -18.69 -0.70 7.97
CA GLY A 195 -19.81 -1.33 8.66
C GLY A 195 -21.13 -1.25 7.87
N ALA A 196 -22.20 -1.82 8.42
CA ALA A 196 -23.53 -1.83 7.80
C ALA A 196 -24.08 -0.43 7.48
N ASP A 197 -23.77 0.55 8.33
CA ASP A 197 -24.21 1.95 8.20
C ASP A 197 -23.21 2.85 7.45
N TRP A 198 -22.18 2.28 6.82
CA TRP A 198 -21.17 3.06 6.10
C TRP A 198 -21.78 3.86 4.93
N ASP A 199 -21.38 5.12 4.81
CA ASP A 199 -22.06 6.13 4.00
C ASP A 199 -21.21 6.70 2.85
N GLY A 200 -19.99 6.19 2.64
CA GLY A 200 -19.06 6.74 1.66
C GLY A 200 -17.84 7.44 2.26
N SER A 201 -17.74 7.53 3.59
CA SER A 201 -16.62 8.17 4.27
C SER A 201 -15.25 7.52 3.95
N ILE A 202 -14.23 8.37 3.83
CA ILE A 202 -12.82 7.98 3.65
C ILE A 202 -12.12 7.71 5.00
N GLY A 203 -12.83 7.86 6.10
CA GLY A 203 -12.37 7.49 7.44
C GLY A 203 -11.55 8.53 8.16
N ARG A 204 -10.66 8.03 9.00
CA ARG A 204 -9.81 8.83 9.88
C ARG A 204 -8.36 8.78 9.44
N PRO A 205 -7.56 9.82 9.72
CA PRO A 205 -6.13 9.81 9.44
C PRO A 205 -5.42 8.62 10.06
N LEU A 206 -4.51 8.01 9.31
CA LEU A 206 -3.58 7.02 9.81
C LEU A 206 -2.59 7.65 10.79
N PRO A 207 -1.94 6.86 11.67
CA PRO A 207 -0.89 7.35 12.54
C PRO A 207 0.19 8.14 11.78
N GLY A 208 0.50 9.34 12.28
CA GLY A 208 1.47 10.23 11.66
C GLY A 208 0.92 11.11 10.53
N THR A 209 -0.37 11.04 10.23
CA THR A 209 -1.06 11.87 9.25
C THR A 209 -2.07 12.80 9.92
N THR A 210 -2.23 14.01 9.37
CA THR A 210 -3.33 14.92 9.70
C THR A 210 -4.22 15.12 8.47
N ALA A 211 -5.51 15.38 8.69
CA ALA A 211 -6.44 15.70 7.62
C ALA A 211 -7.31 16.89 8.06
N HIS A 212 -7.41 17.88 7.19
CA HIS A 212 -8.18 19.10 7.41
C HIS A 212 -9.09 19.34 6.21
N VAL A 213 -10.35 19.72 6.47
CA VAL A 213 -11.25 20.20 5.42
C VAL A 213 -11.32 21.71 5.55
N LEU A 214 -10.74 22.42 4.59
CA LEU A 214 -10.50 23.86 4.66
C LEU A 214 -11.27 24.62 3.58
N ASP A 215 -11.52 25.90 3.82
CA ASP A 215 -12.00 26.84 2.82
C ASP A 215 -10.86 27.51 2.04
N GLU A 216 -11.19 28.48 1.18
CA GLU A 216 -10.23 29.22 0.35
C GLU A 216 -9.24 30.09 1.15
N TRP A 217 -9.52 30.32 2.44
CA TRP A 217 -8.70 31.10 3.37
C TRP A 217 -7.84 30.21 4.28
N LEU A 218 -7.84 28.89 4.03
CA LEU A 218 -7.20 27.85 4.85
C LEU A 218 -7.80 27.74 6.26
N GLU A 219 -9.06 28.15 6.46
CA GLU A 219 -9.78 28.00 7.72
C GLU A 219 -10.63 26.72 7.73
N PRO A 220 -10.80 26.02 8.87
CA PRO A 220 -11.56 24.78 8.92
C PRO A 220 -13.05 25.04 8.69
N VAL A 221 -13.66 24.29 7.78
CA VAL A 221 -15.11 24.39 7.55
C VAL A 221 -15.90 23.69 8.66
N PRO A 222 -17.14 24.13 8.97
CA PRO A 222 -18.00 23.43 9.91
C PRO A 222 -18.37 22.01 9.46
N PRO A 223 -18.71 21.09 10.40
CA PRO A 223 -19.19 19.75 10.04
C PRO A 223 -20.37 19.79 9.07
N GLY A 224 -20.31 18.96 8.02
CA GLY A 224 -21.33 18.87 6.97
C GLY A 224 -21.23 19.91 5.86
N VAL A 225 -20.28 20.86 5.95
CA VAL A 225 -19.98 21.83 4.89
C VAL A 225 -18.86 21.29 4.01
N ALA A 226 -19.01 21.40 2.70
CA ALA A 226 -17.95 21.00 1.76
C ALA A 226 -16.80 22.01 1.79
N GLY A 227 -15.58 21.49 1.77
CA GLY A 227 -14.33 22.24 1.60
C GLY A 227 -13.29 21.40 0.86
N GLU A 228 -12.07 21.89 0.76
CA GLU A 228 -10.94 21.17 0.16
C GLU A 228 -10.20 20.36 1.23
N LEU A 229 -9.84 19.11 0.90
CA LEU A 229 -9.10 18.23 1.80
C LEU A 229 -7.60 18.51 1.71
N TYR A 230 -7.01 18.89 2.84
CA TYR A 230 -5.58 19.06 3.02
C TYR A 230 -5.03 17.97 3.94
N LEU A 231 -3.88 17.39 3.59
CA LEU A 231 -3.29 16.25 4.27
C LEU A 231 -1.87 16.58 4.73
N GLY A 232 -1.63 16.53 6.03
CA GLY A 232 -0.34 16.84 6.62
C GLY A 232 0.32 15.64 7.30
N GLY A 233 1.46 15.93 7.94
CA GLY A 233 2.17 14.97 8.80
C GLY A 233 3.37 14.30 8.16
N ALA A 234 3.83 13.21 8.78
CA ALA A 234 5.09 12.53 8.45
C ALA A 234 5.05 11.79 7.11
N GLN A 235 3.86 11.51 6.58
CA GLN A 235 3.68 10.79 5.32
C GLN A 235 3.76 11.70 4.09
N VAL A 236 3.82 13.03 4.26
CA VAL A 236 3.88 13.99 3.14
C VAL A 236 5.23 13.90 2.42
N THR A 237 5.17 13.56 1.14
CA THR A 237 6.35 13.38 0.28
C THR A 237 7.14 14.67 0.10
N ARG A 238 8.37 14.57 -0.42
CA ARG A 238 9.27 15.73 -0.61
C ARG A 238 8.77 16.78 -1.60
N GLY A 239 7.82 16.43 -2.46
CA GLY A 239 7.39 17.25 -3.58
C GLY A 239 7.69 16.59 -4.92
N TYR A 240 7.35 17.29 -6.00
CA TYR A 240 7.54 16.80 -7.35
C TYR A 240 9.00 16.98 -7.80
N HIS A 241 9.64 15.87 -8.18
CA HIS A 241 11.04 15.88 -8.64
C HIS A 241 11.23 16.85 -9.82
N GLY A 242 12.25 17.72 -9.71
CA GLY A 242 12.58 18.71 -10.74
C GLY A 242 11.51 19.78 -11.00
N ARG A 243 10.46 19.87 -10.17
CA ARG A 243 9.30 20.76 -10.37
C ARG A 243 9.01 21.61 -9.13
N PRO A 244 9.88 22.58 -8.78
CA PRO A 244 9.75 23.38 -7.56
C PRO A 244 8.51 24.27 -7.55
N ALA A 245 8.11 24.85 -8.69
CA ALA A 245 6.91 25.69 -8.76
C ALA A 245 5.63 24.89 -8.46
N LEU A 246 5.48 23.72 -9.08
CA LEU A 246 4.36 22.82 -8.81
C LEU A 246 4.38 22.29 -7.38
N THR A 247 5.58 22.02 -6.85
CA THR A 247 5.74 21.64 -5.44
C THR A 247 5.25 22.74 -4.52
N ALA A 248 5.68 23.99 -4.72
CA ALA A 248 5.26 25.12 -3.88
C ALA A 248 3.76 25.41 -3.96
N SER A 249 3.10 25.08 -5.09
CA SER A 249 1.64 25.27 -5.24
C SER A 249 0.78 24.14 -4.67
N ARG A 250 1.37 22.95 -4.42
CA ARG A 250 0.65 21.76 -3.94
C ARG A 250 1.04 21.31 -2.54
N PHE A 251 2.23 21.73 -2.08
CA PHE A 251 2.78 21.44 -0.76
C PHE A 251 2.93 22.77 -0.02
N VAL A 252 1.86 23.20 0.64
CA VAL A 252 1.77 24.53 1.27
C VAL A 252 2.20 24.46 2.73
N ALA A 253 2.52 25.61 3.33
CA ALA A 253 2.84 25.64 4.76
C ALA A 253 1.62 25.23 5.59
N ASP A 254 1.83 24.39 6.60
CA ASP A 254 0.78 23.99 7.54
C ASP A 254 0.53 25.13 8.56
N PRO A 255 -0.66 25.77 8.58
CA PRO A 255 -0.95 26.83 9.55
C PRO A 255 -1.26 26.28 10.96
N TYR A 256 -1.42 24.96 11.12
CA TYR A 256 -1.80 24.30 12.37
C TYR A 256 -0.62 23.61 13.08
N GLY A 257 0.56 23.54 12.46
CA GLY A 257 1.71 22.85 13.02
C GLY A 257 3.00 23.00 12.21
N PRO A 258 4.10 22.41 12.68
CA PRO A 258 5.33 22.38 11.90
C PRO A 258 5.20 21.40 10.73
N GLY A 259 5.37 21.88 9.51
CA GLY A 259 5.39 21.02 8.33
C GLY A 259 4.70 21.64 7.12
N ARG A 260 4.10 20.76 6.32
CA ARG A 260 3.39 21.10 5.10
C ARG A 260 2.12 20.27 4.99
N LEU A 261 1.12 20.86 4.35
CA LEU A 261 -0.11 20.23 3.87
C LEU A 261 0.00 19.91 2.38
#